data_AF-A0A2V8V4G3-F1
#
_entry.id   AF-A0A2V8V4G3-F1
#
_cell.length_a   1.000
_cell.length_b   1.000
_cell.length_c   1.000
_cell.angle_alpha   90.00
_cell.angle_beta   90.00
_cell.angle_gamma   90.00
#
_symmetry.space_group_name_H-M   'P 1'
#
loop_
_entity.id
_entity.type
_entity.pdbx_description
1 polymer ?
#
loop_
_entity_poly.entity_id
_entity_poly.type
_entity_poly.pdbx_seq_one_letter_code
_entity_poly.pdbx_strand_id
1 'polypeptide(L)'
;YRLHALDITTGAEKFGAPVVIDITVPGTSPFDSQNGQMQFLSKQHLQRPGLLLLNHIVYAGFGSHGDISMFHGWFVGYNAANVQQQVHTFLASRDGWGASIWQAGRAPAADDQGHIYVATGNGTFDNAANFGESFIKLDTSSGHLSVTDWFTPDGWSTLNDLDNDLGSCGPLLTASGMLIGGGKEGVLYVIDRNQMGHNRPGNGQIVQSFPAIGFGIFNMAYWERPG
;
A
#
# COMPACT_ATOMS: atom_id res chain seq x y z
N TYR A 1 6.39 -10.68 13.22
CA TYR A 1 4.99 -10.32 13.57
C TYR A 1 4.18 -11.57 13.83
N ARG A 2 3.08 -11.45 14.57
CA ARG A 2 2.07 -12.49 14.69
C ARG A 2 0.69 -11.88 14.39
N LEU A 3 -0.13 -12.61 13.65
CA LEU A 3 -1.53 -12.27 13.47
C LEU A 3 -2.34 -13.01 14.52
N HIS A 4 -3.09 -12.24 15.31
CA HIS A 4 -3.97 -12.72 16.36
C HIS A 4 -5.42 -12.55 15.92
N ALA A 5 -6.30 -13.45 16.37
CA ALA A 5 -7.74 -13.35 16.13
C ALA A 5 -8.45 -13.63 17.45
N LEU A 6 -8.97 -12.58 18.08
CA LEU A 6 -9.51 -12.66 19.43
C LEU A 6 -11.04 -12.60 19.42
N ASP A 7 -11.66 -13.40 20.28
CA ASP A 7 -13.06 -13.20 20.63
C ASP A 7 -13.22 -11.86 21.37
N ILE A 8 -14.10 -10.99 20.88
CA ILE A 8 -14.30 -9.67 21.50
C ILE A 8 -14.92 -9.73 22.90
N THR A 9 -15.55 -10.85 23.27
CA THR A 9 -16.21 -11.01 24.57
C THR A 9 -15.32 -11.65 25.63
N THR A 10 -14.41 -12.55 25.22
CA THR A 10 -13.57 -13.31 26.15
C THR A 10 -12.08 -12.99 26.02
N GLY A 11 -11.64 -12.41 24.92
CA GLY A 11 -10.23 -12.23 24.59
C GLY A 11 -9.50 -13.52 24.22
N ALA A 12 -10.19 -14.66 24.10
CA ALA A 12 -9.58 -15.92 23.72
C ALA A 12 -9.24 -15.96 22.22
N GLU A 13 -8.16 -16.64 21.86
CA GLU A 13 -7.78 -16.87 20.46
C GLU A 13 -8.82 -17.72 19.71
N LYS A 14 -9.02 -17.41 18.43
CA LYS A 14 -9.93 -18.09 17.51
C LYS A 14 -9.21 -18.41 16.20
N PHE A 15 -9.87 -19.20 15.36
CA PHE A 15 -9.50 -19.37 13.95
C PHE A 15 -8.03 -19.83 13.72
N GLY A 16 -7.50 -20.61 14.66
CA GLY A 16 -6.13 -21.12 14.60
C GLY A 16 -5.05 -20.11 15.01
N ALA A 17 -5.41 -18.95 15.57
CA ALA A 17 -4.46 -17.94 16.01
C ALA A 17 -3.70 -18.32 17.31
N PRO A 18 -2.53 -17.70 17.58
CA PRO A 18 -1.82 -16.79 16.68
C PRO A 18 -1.03 -17.53 15.59
N VAL A 19 -0.88 -16.88 14.43
CA VAL A 19 0.01 -17.33 13.35
C VAL A 19 1.22 -16.40 13.23
N VAL A 20 2.39 -16.94 12.96
CA VAL A 20 3.59 -16.14 12.65
C VAL A 20 3.50 -15.66 11.20
N ILE A 21 3.76 -14.37 10.98
CA ILE A 21 3.92 -13.84 9.63
C ILE A 21 5.39 -14.06 9.22
N ASP A 22 5.59 -15.10 8.41
CA ASP A 22 6.85 -15.49 7.80
C ASP A 22 6.57 -15.79 6.33
N ILE A 23 6.96 -14.87 5.46
CA ILE A 23 6.53 -14.82 4.06
C ILE A 23 7.77 -14.74 3.19
N THR A 24 7.78 -15.56 2.15
CA THR A 24 8.81 -15.55 1.11
C THR A 24 8.12 -15.51 -0.24
N VAL A 25 8.58 -14.63 -1.14
CA VAL A 25 8.06 -14.53 -2.51
C VAL A 25 9.20 -14.47 -3.52
N PRO A 26 8.97 -14.90 -4.78
CA PRO A 26 9.96 -14.70 -5.83
C PRO A 26 10.29 -13.22 -6.03
N GLY A 27 11.56 -12.90 -6.26
CA GLY A 27 12.00 -11.55 -6.60
C GLY A 27 13.51 -11.49 -6.80
N THR A 28 13.96 -10.52 -7.60
CA THR A 28 15.36 -10.42 -8.04
C THR A 28 16.03 -9.12 -7.61
N SER A 29 15.56 -8.51 -6.53
CA SER A 29 16.21 -7.36 -5.90
C SER A 29 17.72 -7.63 -5.77
N PRO A 30 18.60 -6.78 -6.35
CA PRO A 30 20.05 -6.97 -6.27
C PRO A 30 20.60 -6.70 -4.86
N PHE A 31 19.72 -6.29 -3.95
CA PHE A 31 20.03 -5.76 -2.64
C PHE A 31 19.94 -6.84 -1.55
N ASP A 32 18.85 -7.61 -1.55
CA ASP A 32 18.50 -8.54 -0.48
C ASP A 32 17.83 -9.84 -0.96
N SER A 33 17.68 -10.04 -2.28
CA SER A 33 17.24 -11.33 -2.81
C SER A 33 18.26 -12.43 -2.52
N GLN A 34 17.78 -13.58 -2.08
CA GLN A 34 18.59 -14.79 -1.90
C GLN A 34 18.02 -15.91 -2.76
N ASN A 35 18.81 -16.38 -3.74
CA ASN A 35 18.40 -17.44 -4.67
C ASN A 35 17.06 -17.14 -5.39
N GLY A 36 16.84 -15.87 -5.76
CA GLY A 36 15.62 -15.43 -6.44
C GLY A 36 14.39 -15.32 -5.52
N GLN A 37 14.61 -15.20 -4.21
CA GLN A 37 13.55 -15.09 -3.20
C GLN A 37 13.77 -13.87 -2.31
N MET A 38 12.67 -13.17 -2.04
CA MET A 38 12.55 -12.06 -1.11
C MET A 38 11.93 -12.58 0.18
N GLN A 39 12.53 -12.30 1.33
CA GLN A 39 12.00 -12.72 2.63
C GLN A 39 11.49 -11.53 3.44
N PHE A 40 10.32 -11.69 4.07
CA PHE A 40 9.79 -10.72 5.00
C PHE A 40 10.62 -10.69 6.30
N LEU A 41 11.42 -9.63 6.46
CA LEU A 41 12.22 -9.41 7.66
C LEU A 41 11.47 -8.57 8.68
N SER A 42 10.82 -9.24 9.64
CA SER A 42 9.95 -8.56 10.62
C SER A 42 10.64 -7.47 11.46
N LYS A 43 11.96 -7.51 11.63
CA LYS A 43 12.72 -6.46 12.34
C LYS A 43 12.86 -5.17 11.53
N GLN A 44 12.81 -5.25 10.20
CA GLN A 44 12.94 -4.10 9.30
C GLN A 44 11.60 -3.44 8.98
N HIS A 45 10.49 -4.10 9.34
CA HIS A 45 9.15 -3.66 8.92
C HIS A 45 8.29 -3.27 10.12
N LEU A 46 7.52 -2.19 9.96
CA LEU A 46 6.50 -1.70 10.87
C LEU A 46 5.11 -2.00 10.29
N GLN A 47 4.24 -2.63 11.07
CA GLN A 47 2.82 -2.73 10.76
C GLN A 47 2.13 -1.43 11.24
N ARG A 48 2.17 -0.40 10.39
CA ARG A 48 1.55 0.92 10.67
C ARG A 48 0.12 1.04 10.15
N PRO A 49 -0.23 0.60 8.93
CA PRO A 49 -1.59 0.71 8.40
C PRO A 49 -2.63 -0.01 9.27
N GLY A 50 -3.88 0.43 9.25
CA GLY A 50 -4.99 -0.38 9.75
C GLY A 50 -5.15 -1.67 8.92
N LEU A 51 -5.85 -2.66 9.49
CA LEU A 51 -6.22 -3.88 8.76
C LEU A 51 -7.42 -3.61 7.87
N LEU A 52 -7.46 -4.25 6.70
CA LEU A 52 -8.63 -4.27 5.82
C LEU A 52 -9.26 -5.67 5.85
N LEU A 53 -10.56 -5.77 6.14
CA LEU A 53 -11.33 -6.98 5.91
C LEU A 53 -12.11 -6.82 4.60
N LEU A 54 -11.82 -7.65 3.60
CA LEU A 54 -12.49 -7.65 2.32
C LEU A 54 -12.68 -9.09 1.83
N ASN A 55 -13.90 -9.45 1.42
CA ASN A 55 -14.22 -10.77 0.88
C ASN A 55 -13.71 -11.95 1.74
N HIS A 56 -13.90 -11.87 3.07
CA HIS A 56 -13.44 -12.85 4.07
C HIS A 56 -11.92 -12.96 4.23
N ILE A 57 -11.14 -12.04 3.66
CA ILE A 57 -9.69 -11.97 3.82
C ILE A 57 -9.32 -10.75 4.66
N VAL A 58 -8.46 -10.93 5.66
CA VAL A 58 -7.83 -9.86 6.42
C VAL A 58 -6.50 -9.51 5.76
N TYR A 59 -6.35 -8.28 5.32
CA TYR A 59 -5.14 -7.75 4.72
C TYR A 59 -4.37 -6.85 5.67
N ALA A 60 -3.04 -6.95 5.62
CA ALA A 60 -2.11 -6.14 6.39
C ALA A 60 -1.02 -5.56 5.49
N GLY A 61 -0.81 -4.25 5.58
CA GLY A 61 0.32 -3.56 4.97
C GLY A 61 1.46 -3.33 5.96
N PHE A 62 2.68 -3.31 5.42
CA PHE A 62 3.88 -3.02 6.16
C PHE A 62 4.75 -2.02 5.39
N GLY A 63 5.33 -1.09 6.15
CA GLY A 63 6.41 -0.23 5.68
C GLY A 63 7.67 -0.46 6.49
N SER A 64 8.73 0.28 6.19
CA SER A 64 9.99 0.21 6.94
C SER A 64 9.83 0.71 8.38
N HIS A 65 10.76 0.29 9.22
CA HIS A 65 11.02 0.94 10.51
C HIS A 65 11.99 2.11 10.32
N GLY A 66 11.50 3.26 9.88
CA GLY A 66 12.31 4.50 9.75
C GLY A 66 13.35 4.47 8.64
N ASP A 67 13.04 3.81 7.54
CA ASP A 67 13.89 3.62 6.35
C ASP A 67 15.25 2.97 6.62
N ILE A 68 15.29 2.16 7.68
CA ILE A 68 16.41 1.28 7.94
C ILE A 68 16.43 0.20 6.85
N SER A 69 17.43 0.32 5.97
CA SER A 69 17.63 -0.62 4.87
C SER A 69 17.99 -2.03 5.38
N MET A 70 17.54 -3.11 4.73
CA MET A 70 16.75 -3.16 3.49
C MET A 70 15.27 -3.40 3.83
N PHE A 71 14.37 -2.71 3.12
CA PHE A 71 12.93 -2.77 3.37
C PHE A 71 12.14 -2.73 2.05
N HIS A 72 10.94 -3.28 2.12
CA HIS A 72 9.98 -3.27 1.01
C HIS A 72 8.55 -2.99 1.50
N GLY A 73 7.70 -2.46 0.63
CA GLY A 73 6.26 -2.43 0.87
C GLY A 73 5.65 -3.82 0.77
N TRP A 74 5.42 -4.48 1.91
CA TRP A 74 4.73 -5.77 1.96
C TRP A 74 3.23 -5.58 2.16
N PHE A 75 2.43 -6.32 1.40
CA PHE A 75 0.99 -6.40 1.57
C PHE A 75 0.55 -7.86 1.54
N VAL A 76 -0.13 -8.31 2.58
CA VAL A 76 -0.36 -9.74 2.84
C VAL A 76 -1.82 -9.97 3.20
N GLY A 77 -2.38 -11.10 2.82
CA GLY A 77 -3.79 -11.46 3.08
C GLY A 77 -3.93 -12.85 3.67
N TYR A 78 -4.75 -12.97 4.71
CA TYR A 78 -5.05 -14.20 5.43
C TYR A 78 -6.56 -14.47 5.48
N ASN A 79 -6.97 -15.73 5.40
CA ASN A 79 -8.37 -16.11 5.56
C ASN A 79 -8.88 -15.75 6.96
N ALA A 80 -9.93 -14.93 7.05
CA ALA A 80 -10.47 -14.45 8.32
C ALA A 80 -11.08 -15.57 9.20
N ALA A 81 -11.56 -16.65 8.58
CA ALA A 81 -12.12 -17.80 9.29
C ALA A 81 -11.06 -18.83 9.70
N ASN A 82 -9.85 -18.74 9.14
CA ASN A 82 -8.70 -19.57 9.51
C ASN A 82 -7.39 -18.84 9.20
N VAL A 83 -6.85 -18.13 10.19
CA VAL A 83 -5.69 -17.27 9.98
C VAL A 83 -4.40 -18.05 9.73
N GLN A 84 -4.40 -19.38 9.84
CA GLN A 84 -3.28 -20.20 9.39
C GLN A 84 -3.12 -20.21 7.85
N GLN A 85 -4.15 -19.78 7.11
CA GLN A 85 -4.13 -19.75 5.65
C GLN A 85 -3.75 -18.36 5.14
N GLN A 86 -2.48 -18.16 4.80
CA GLN A 86 -2.02 -17.02 3.99
C GLN A 86 -2.42 -17.27 2.54
N VAL A 87 -3.22 -16.37 1.96
CA VAL A 87 -3.81 -16.55 0.62
C VAL A 87 -3.29 -15.54 -0.40
N HIS A 88 -2.77 -14.40 0.06
CA HIS A 88 -2.31 -13.33 -0.81
C HIS A 88 -1.02 -12.70 -0.30
N THR A 89 -0.15 -12.33 -1.23
CA THR A 89 1.01 -11.49 -0.98
C THR A 89 1.24 -10.59 -2.19
N PHE A 90 1.63 -9.35 -1.93
CA PHE A 90 2.13 -8.38 -2.89
C PHE A 90 3.36 -7.69 -2.29
N LEU A 91 4.34 -7.42 -3.14
CA LEU A 91 5.59 -6.73 -2.81
C LEU A 91 5.75 -5.54 -3.75
N ALA A 92 5.68 -4.32 -3.22
CA ALA A 92 5.58 -3.11 -4.02
C ALA A 92 6.85 -2.76 -4.82
N SER A 93 8.01 -3.28 -4.40
CA SER A 93 9.32 -3.03 -5.00
C SER A 93 10.09 -4.35 -5.16
N ARG A 94 9.41 -5.37 -5.71
CA ARG A 94 9.86 -6.77 -5.74
C ARG A 94 11.28 -6.96 -6.29
N ASP A 95 11.63 -6.19 -7.32
CA ASP A 95 12.89 -6.33 -8.05
C ASP A 95 13.81 -5.09 -7.84
N GLY A 96 13.47 -4.25 -6.87
CA GLY A 96 14.14 -2.99 -6.54
C GLY A 96 14.34 -2.84 -5.03
N TRP A 97 14.06 -1.65 -4.49
CA TRP A 97 14.11 -1.37 -3.05
C TRP A 97 12.98 -0.41 -2.64
N GLY A 98 12.61 -0.40 -1.34
CA GLY A 98 11.76 0.64 -0.77
C GLY A 98 10.25 0.43 -1.01
N ALA A 99 9.52 1.48 -1.36
CA ALA A 99 8.08 1.48 -1.60
C ALA A 99 7.23 1.07 -0.38
N SER A 100 7.63 1.50 0.82
CA SER A 100 6.93 1.20 2.07
C SER A 100 5.44 1.56 2.02
N ILE A 101 4.58 0.68 2.55
CA ILE A 101 3.14 0.93 2.70
C ILE A 101 2.88 1.38 4.14
N TRP A 102 2.84 2.69 4.36
CA TRP A 102 2.73 3.24 5.71
C TRP A 102 1.38 3.87 6.07
N GLN A 103 0.81 4.65 5.15
CA GLN A 103 -0.56 5.20 5.18
C GLN A 103 -1.02 5.94 6.46
N ALA A 104 -0.08 6.39 7.30
CA ALA A 104 -0.34 7.06 8.58
C ALA A 104 -1.43 6.41 9.47
N GLY A 105 -1.44 5.06 9.53
CA GLY A 105 -2.43 4.34 10.34
C GLY A 105 -3.74 4.04 9.62
N ARG A 106 -3.96 4.60 8.43
CA ARG A 106 -5.16 4.31 7.64
C ARG A 106 -5.07 2.90 7.05
N ALA A 107 -6.17 2.17 7.13
CA ALA A 107 -6.29 0.91 6.42
C ALA A 107 -6.25 1.14 4.90
N PRO A 108 -5.79 0.18 4.10
CA PRO A 108 -5.97 0.19 2.65
C PRO A 108 -7.43 0.49 2.31
N ALA A 109 -7.66 1.30 1.28
CA ALA A 109 -9.01 1.56 0.80
C ALA A 109 -9.45 0.42 -0.12
N ALA A 110 -10.76 0.17 -0.19
CA ALA A 110 -11.32 -0.80 -1.12
C ALA A 110 -12.59 -0.25 -1.78
N ASP A 111 -12.84 -0.64 -3.02
CA ASP A 111 -14.09 -0.34 -3.71
C ASP A 111 -15.07 -1.52 -3.67
N ASP A 112 -16.28 -1.29 -4.19
CA ASP A 112 -17.38 -2.24 -4.21
C ASP A 112 -17.17 -3.39 -5.21
N GLN A 113 -16.21 -3.25 -6.14
CA GLN A 113 -15.76 -4.34 -7.01
C GLN A 113 -14.71 -5.23 -6.36
N GLY A 114 -14.20 -4.86 -5.19
CA GLY A 114 -13.20 -5.61 -4.45
C GLY A 114 -11.76 -5.27 -4.83
N HIS A 115 -11.51 -4.16 -5.53
CA HIS A 115 -10.14 -3.67 -5.72
C HIS A 115 -9.65 -2.99 -4.44
N ILE A 116 -8.36 -3.15 -4.16
CA ILE A 116 -7.68 -2.55 -3.01
C ILE A 116 -6.75 -1.44 -3.51
N TYR A 117 -6.71 -0.32 -2.80
CA TYR A 117 -5.87 0.83 -3.10
C TYR A 117 -4.90 1.08 -1.95
N VAL A 118 -3.62 1.15 -2.30
CA VAL A 118 -2.54 1.47 -1.36
C VAL A 118 -1.68 2.61 -1.88
N ALA A 119 -1.01 3.31 -0.97
CA ALA A 119 0.01 4.31 -1.27
C ALA A 119 1.39 3.85 -0.76
N THR A 120 2.41 4.05 -1.58
CA THR A 120 3.80 3.73 -1.27
C THR A 120 4.65 5.00 -1.18
N GLY A 121 5.68 4.97 -0.34
CA GLY A 121 6.68 6.05 -0.29
C GLY A 121 7.91 5.74 -1.13
N ASN A 122 9.02 6.32 -0.72
CA ASN A 122 10.29 6.31 -1.41
C ASN A 122 10.78 4.91 -1.81
N GLY A 123 11.29 4.78 -3.03
CA GLY A 123 11.84 3.51 -3.52
C GLY A 123 12.05 3.46 -5.02
N THR A 124 12.43 2.28 -5.51
CA THR A 124 12.59 2.03 -6.95
C THR A 124 11.24 2.19 -7.66
N PHE A 125 11.27 2.91 -8.78
CA PHE A 125 10.17 2.98 -9.73
C PHE A 125 10.70 2.72 -11.13
N ASP A 126 10.01 1.89 -11.92
CA ASP A 126 10.46 1.47 -13.25
C ASP A 126 9.34 1.36 -14.30
N ASN A 127 8.15 1.91 -14.03
CA ASN A 127 6.96 1.77 -14.88
C ASN A 127 6.52 0.32 -15.14
N ALA A 128 7.00 -0.66 -14.37
CA ALA A 128 6.75 -2.08 -14.62
C ALA A 128 6.39 -2.84 -13.35
N ALA A 129 7.39 -3.15 -12.53
CA ALA A 129 7.25 -4.06 -11.38
C ALA A 129 7.55 -3.39 -10.04
N ASN A 130 8.12 -2.18 -10.07
CA ASN A 130 8.51 -1.44 -8.88
C ASN A 130 7.73 -0.12 -8.81
N PHE A 131 7.06 0.09 -7.68
CA PHE A 131 6.08 1.14 -7.46
C PHE A 131 6.46 2.03 -6.28
N GLY A 132 7.67 2.61 -6.29
CA GLY A 132 8.02 3.72 -5.40
C GLY A 132 7.15 4.95 -5.68
N GLU A 133 6.79 5.70 -4.64
CA GLU A 133 6.01 6.95 -4.72
C GLU A 133 4.72 6.82 -5.54
N SER A 134 3.93 5.78 -5.27
CA SER A 134 2.81 5.40 -6.14
C SER A 134 1.50 5.19 -5.38
N PHE A 135 0.38 5.50 -6.04
CA PHE A 135 -0.91 4.90 -5.72
C PHE A 135 -1.11 3.66 -6.59
N ILE A 136 -1.47 2.54 -5.98
CA ILE A 136 -1.55 1.23 -6.65
C ILE A 136 -2.96 0.68 -6.49
N LYS A 137 -3.58 0.23 -7.59
CA LYS A 137 -4.84 -0.52 -7.60
C LYS A 137 -4.55 -2.01 -7.76
N LEU A 138 -4.90 -2.78 -6.74
CA LEU A 138 -4.75 -4.22 -6.68
C LEU A 138 -6.09 -4.92 -6.93
N ASP A 139 -6.10 -5.89 -7.83
CA ASP A 139 -7.21 -6.83 -8.01
C ASP A 139 -7.04 -8.04 -7.08
N THR A 140 -8.17 -8.53 -6.54
CA THR A 140 -8.21 -9.68 -5.65
C THR A 140 -8.89 -10.90 -6.27
N SER A 141 -9.43 -10.79 -7.49
CA SER A 141 -10.30 -11.80 -8.10
C SER A 141 -9.55 -13.01 -8.63
N SER A 142 -8.29 -12.83 -9.01
CA SER A 142 -7.46 -13.86 -9.64
C SER A 142 -6.91 -14.93 -8.68
N GLY A 143 -7.31 -14.91 -7.40
CA GLY A 143 -6.72 -15.76 -6.37
C GLY A 143 -5.32 -15.32 -5.92
N HIS A 144 -4.79 -14.25 -6.51
CA HIS A 144 -3.57 -13.55 -6.12
C HIS A 144 -3.84 -12.04 -6.16
N LEU A 145 -2.97 -11.26 -5.53
CA LEU A 145 -2.98 -9.81 -5.71
C LEU A 145 -2.22 -9.46 -6.99
N SER A 146 -2.87 -8.76 -7.91
CA SER A 146 -2.25 -8.25 -9.14
C SER A 146 -2.47 -6.76 -9.27
N VAL A 147 -1.44 -6.04 -9.74
CA VAL A 147 -1.59 -4.61 -10.06
C VAL A 147 -2.39 -4.49 -11.35
N THR A 148 -3.49 -3.77 -11.31
CA THR A 148 -4.36 -3.52 -12.48
C THR A 148 -4.26 -2.11 -13.02
N ASP A 149 -3.94 -1.15 -12.16
CA ASP A 149 -3.67 0.25 -12.55
C ASP A 149 -2.84 0.91 -11.44
N TRP A 150 -2.21 2.03 -11.75
CA TRP A 150 -1.40 2.79 -10.80
C TRP A 150 -1.16 4.23 -11.28
N PHE A 151 -0.73 5.08 -10.36
CA PHE A 151 -0.27 6.43 -10.65
C PHE A 151 1.01 6.71 -9.87
N THR A 152 1.96 7.36 -10.52
CA THR A 152 3.22 7.82 -9.93
C THR A 152 3.45 9.26 -10.40
N PRO A 153 3.59 10.25 -9.50
CA PRO A 153 3.83 11.64 -9.88
C PRO A 153 5.06 11.79 -10.79
N ASP A 154 5.01 12.70 -11.76
CA ASP A 154 6.16 13.02 -12.63
C ASP A 154 7.45 13.33 -11.84
N GLY A 155 7.30 14.02 -10.70
CA GLY A 155 8.40 14.38 -9.80
C GLY A 155 8.83 13.29 -8.81
N TRP A 156 8.43 12.02 -8.98
CA TRP A 156 8.71 10.93 -8.02
C TRP A 156 10.19 10.83 -7.64
N SER A 157 11.12 11.10 -8.56
CA SER A 157 12.56 11.03 -8.28
C SER A 157 12.98 12.13 -7.30
N THR A 158 12.42 13.32 -7.42
CA THR A 158 12.62 14.41 -6.45
C THR A 158 11.95 14.10 -5.12
N LEU A 159 10.79 13.43 -5.13
CA LEU A 159 10.16 12.96 -3.90
C LEU A 159 11.07 11.98 -3.15
N ASN A 160 11.61 10.98 -3.85
CA ASN A 160 12.61 10.06 -3.32
C ASN A 160 13.81 10.79 -2.72
N ASP A 161 14.43 11.70 -3.48
CA ASP A 161 15.67 12.38 -3.09
C ASP A 161 15.49 13.28 -1.86
N LEU A 162 14.29 13.83 -1.68
CA LEU A 162 13.95 14.74 -0.57
C LEU A 162 13.20 14.06 0.57
N ASP A 163 12.99 12.74 0.52
CA ASP A 163 12.16 12.00 1.48
C ASP A 163 10.74 12.60 1.61
N ASN A 164 10.16 13.01 0.47
CA ASN A 164 8.82 13.59 0.40
C ASN A 164 7.75 12.54 0.06
N ASP A 165 7.76 11.43 0.78
CA ASP A 165 6.88 10.27 0.59
C ASP A 165 5.41 10.60 0.32
N LEU A 166 4.92 10.11 -0.82
CA LEU A 166 3.51 10.02 -1.17
C LEU A 166 2.76 9.07 -0.22
N GLY A 167 3.40 7.96 0.18
CA GLY A 167 2.85 6.93 1.08
C GLY A 167 2.62 7.36 2.53
N SER A 168 2.84 8.64 2.86
CA SER A 168 2.62 9.20 4.19
C SER A 168 1.15 9.43 4.53
N CYS A 169 0.23 9.40 3.56
CA CYS A 169 -1.21 9.32 3.79
C CYS A 169 -1.81 8.12 3.04
N GLY A 170 -2.81 7.47 3.62
CA GLY A 170 -3.57 6.45 2.91
C GLY A 170 -4.50 7.09 1.85
N PRO A 171 -4.75 6.40 0.72
CA PRO A 171 -5.68 6.87 -0.30
C PRO A 171 -7.11 6.95 0.24
N LEU A 172 -7.89 7.88 -0.29
CA LEU A 172 -9.30 8.07 -0.02
C LEU A 172 -10.08 7.87 -1.30
N LEU A 173 -11.18 7.11 -1.25
CA LEU A 173 -12.04 6.90 -2.41
C LEU A 173 -13.35 7.70 -2.25
N THR A 174 -13.86 8.27 -3.33
CA THR A 174 -15.13 9.00 -3.37
C THR A 174 -16.22 8.23 -4.10
N ALA A 175 -17.49 8.56 -3.87
CA ALA A 175 -18.60 7.93 -4.60
C ALA A 175 -18.58 8.29 -6.09
N SER A 176 -18.00 9.44 -6.44
CA SER A 176 -17.85 9.92 -7.82
C SER A 176 -16.79 9.19 -8.64
N GLY A 177 -16.19 8.10 -8.14
CA GLY A 177 -15.19 7.34 -8.89
C GLY A 177 -13.75 7.77 -8.66
N MET A 178 -13.47 8.74 -7.78
CA MET A 178 -12.12 9.30 -7.63
C MET A 178 -11.31 8.63 -6.52
N LEU A 179 -10.00 8.63 -6.69
CA LEU A 179 -9.00 8.45 -5.64
C LEU A 179 -8.41 9.82 -5.33
N ILE A 180 -8.43 10.19 -4.05
CA ILE A 180 -7.80 11.37 -3.51
C ILE A 180 -6.62 10.94 -2.64
N GLY A 181 -5.47 11.54 -2.86
CA GLY A 181 -4.22 11.16 -2.20
C GLY A 181 -3.26 12.34 -2.09
N GLY A 182 -2.28 12.22 -1.20
CA GLY A 182 -1.22 13.20 -1.01
C GLY A 182 -0.21 12.69 0.02
N GLY A 183 0.91 13.40 0.16
CA GLY A 183 2.00 12.95 1.02
C GLY A 183 2.79 14.10 1.65
N LYS A 184 4.04 13.83 2.04
CA LYS A 184 4.93 14.81 2.71
C LYS A 184 5.16 16.08 1.89
N GLU A 185 5.11 16.00 0.55
CA GLU A 185 5.19 17.18 -0.32
C GLU A 185 4.06 18.19 -0.09
N GLY A 186 2.90 17.75 0.41
CA GLY A 186 1.74 18.62 0.62
C GLY A 186 0.93 18.91 -0.66
N VAL A 187 1.26 18.24 -1.77
CA VAL A 187 0.45 18.21 -2.99
C VAL A 187 -0.67 17.18 -2.84
N LEU A 188 -1.88 17.60 -3.20
CA LEU A 188 -3.04 16.72 -3.28
C LEU A 188 -3.30 16.34 -4.74
N TYR A 189 -3.51 15.06 -4.98
CA TYR A 189 -3.80 14.45 -6.28
C TYR A 189 -5.24 13.94 -6.29
N VAL A 190 -5.95 14.24 -7.37
CA VAL A 190 -7.30 13.74 -7.68
C VAL A 190 -7.22 12.92 -8.96
N ILE A 191 -7.53 11.63 -8.85
CA ILE A 191 -7.25 10.62 -9.86
C ILE A 191 -8.55 9.85 -10.15
N ASP A 192 -8.86 9.61 -11.43
CA ASP A 192 -9.96 8.71 -11.80
C ASP A 192 -9.52 7.26 -11.56
N ARG A 193 -10.26 6.49 -10.75
CA ARG A 193 -9.93 5.10 -10.39
C ARG A 193 -10.06 4.11 -11.56
N ASN A 194 -10.70 4.53 -12.64
CA ASN A 194 -10.81 3.74 -13.87
C ASN A 194 -9.71 4.05 -14.88
N GLN A 195 -8.98 5.15 -14.68
CA GLN A 195 -7.90 5.62 -15.54
C GLN A 195 -6.86 6.37 -14.69
N MET A 196 -6.06 5.64 -13.91
CA MET A 196 -5.06 6.28 -13.04
C MET A 196 -3.92 6.91 -13.85
N GLY A 197 -3.79 6.53 -15.12
CA GLY A 197 -3.05 7.28 -16.14
C GLY A 197 -1.54 7.06 -16.09
N HIS A 198 -1.04 6.30 -15.10
CA HIS A 198 0.37 5.96 -14.92
C HIS A 198 1.24 7.22 -14.75
N ASN A 199 2.56 7.11 -14.92
CA ASN A 199 3.48 8.24 -14.89
C ASN A 199 3.50 8.97 -16.24
N ARG A 200 3.31 10.30 -16.23
CA ARG A 200 3.48 11.16 -17.41
C ARG A 200 4.01 12.54 -17.02
N PRO A 201 4.76 13.21 -17.93
CA PRO A 201 5.22 14.57 -17.73
C PRO A 201 4.11 15.53 -17.29
N GLY A 202 4.35 16.27 -16.21
CA GLY A 202 3.47 17.31 -15.68
C GLY A 202 2.12 16.84 -15.11
N ASN A 203 1.91 15.53 -14.92
CA ASN A 203 0.67 14.96 -14.38
C ASN A 203 -0.62 15.34 -15.15
N GLY A 204 -0.53 15.63 -16.46
CA GLY A 204 -1.68 16.08 -17.26
C GLY A 204 -2.77 15.03 -17.52
N GLN A 205 -2.56 13.78 -17.10
CA GLN A 205 -3.47 12.65 -17.25
C GLN A 205 -4.45 12.48 -16.09
N ILE A 206 -4.16 13.07 -14.93
CA ILE A 206 -5.04 13.01 -13.77
C ILE A 206 -5.98 14.21 -13.75
N VAL A 207 -7.06 14.13 -12.97
CA VAL A 207 -8.08 15.19 -12.93
C VAL A 207 -7.49 16.50 -12.41
N GLN A 208 -6.69 16.41 -11.34
CA GLN A 208 -6.06 17.58 -10.75
C GLN A 208 -4.89 17.19 -9.84
N SER A 209 -3.85 18.02 -9.83
CA SER A 209 -2.89 18.08 -8.71
C SER A 209 -2.64 19.53 -8.32
N PHE A 210 -2.57 19.83 -7.03
CA PHE A 210 -2.27 21.19 -6.56
C PHE A 210 -1.62 21.18 -5.17
N PRO A 211 -0.78 22.18 -4.85
CA PRO A 211 -0.26 22.37 -3.49
C PRO A 211 -1.42 22.69 -2.55
N ALA A 212 -1.76 21.77 -1.65
CA ALA A 212 -2.85 21.95 -0.70
C ALA A 212 -2.37 22.52 0.63
N ILE A 213 -1.14 22.20 1.05
CA ILE A 213 -0.52 22.66 2.31
C ILE A 213 1.01 22.63 2.21
N GLY A 214 1.72 23.45 3.00
CA GLY A 214 3.18 23.54 2.98
C GLY A 214 3.95 22.64 3.96
N PHE A 215 3.28 21.72 4.67
CA PHE A 215 3.90 20.87 5.72
C PHE A 215 3.68 19.36 5.49
N GLY A 216 2.90 18.97 4.48
CA GLY A 216 2.56 17.58 4.18
C GLY A 216 1.12 17.19 4.57
N ILE A 217 0.61 16.17 3.89
CA ILE A 217 -0.70 15.57 4.10
C ILE A 217 -0.47 14.19 4.74
N PHE A 218 -0.95 14.00 5.96
CA PHE A 218 -0.81 12.75 6.72
C PHE A 218 -2.14 12.08 7.06
N ASN A 219 -3.25 12.79 6.87
CA ASN A 219 -4.58 12.24 7.03
C ASN A 219 -5.56 13.10 6.22
N MET A 220 -6.67 12.50 5.80
CA MET A 220 -7.73 13.17 5.06
C MET A 220 -9.09 12.60 5.47
N ALA A 221 -10.08 13.46 5.55
CA ALA A 221 -11.48 13.08 5.66
C ALA A 221 -12.24 13.69 4.47
N TYR A 222 -13.25 12.96 4.01
CA TYR A 222 -14.13 13.39 2.93
C TYR A 222 -15.57 13.22 3.39
N TRP A 223 -16.41 14.19 3.03
CA TRP A 223 -17.83 14.14 3.33
C TRP A 223 -18.60 14.76 2.17
N GLU A 224 -19.53 13.99 1.61
CA GLU A 224 -20.50 14.46 0.64
C GLU A 224 -21.71 15.02 1.37
N ARG A 225 -22.04 16.28 1.12
CA ARG A 225 -23.28 16.87 1.61
C ARG A 225 -24.44 16.37 0.73
N PRO A 226 -25.49 15.77 1.30
CA PRO A 226 -26.73 15.54 0.54
C PRO A 226 -27.25 16.89 0.02
N GLY A 227 -27.54 16.94 -1.28
CA GLY A 227 -28.14 18.10 -1.94
C GLY A 227 -29.56 18.38 -1.46
#